data_AF-L7JX90-F1
#
_entry.id   AF-L7JX90-F1
#
_cell.length_a   1.000
_cell.length_b   1.000
_cell.length_c   1.000
_cell.angle_alpha   90.00
_cell.angle_beta   90.00
_cell.angle_gamma   90.00
#
_symmetry.space_group_name_H-M   'P 1'
#
loop_
_entity.id
_entity.type
_entity.pdbx_description
1 polymer ?
#
loop_
_entity_poly.entity_id
_entity_poly.type
_entity_poly.pdbx_seq_one_letter_code
_entity_poly.pdbx_strand_id
1 'polypeptide(L)'
;VSGFCKHRKMLSHLLLPNIGLLINDLFLPVKKITLNQKCVEMNLISSFVQFFRELGNVLVVIRHFESASVHELFMYEANNVLCALLASVSVTYNYKDLLVMLNTLYFVETTFLDLTENTRKWGCTSNNVSAYVRKLEKKVTTGIESILKVIFRRSVKKKYTFSNEFIEMLKKEVLVLDRIEFNESIFHFLFETLFSLLFSKMVKFKMEPRLAELLIEEIGEIRLFLEEDWPKPPLIDVIESYLKIFVCTTDNIRVFVTCFNQLNNNLFDFKNIIEALEDSSRNKQLVREYENQKNKIIKYESRK
;
A
#
# COMPACT_ATOMS: atom_id res chain seq x y z
N VAL A 1 34.46 -16.64 -13.57
CA VAL A 1 35.42 -17.62 -13.02
C VAL A 1 36.82 -17.12 -13.32
N SER A 2 37.50 -16.54 -12.33
CA SER A 2 38.93 -16.18 -12.42
C SER A 2 39.48 -16.01 -11.01
N GLY A 3 40.48 -16.83 -10.67
CA GLY A 3 41.37 -16.60 -9.52
C GLY A 3 40.82 -16.87 -8.12
N PHE A 4 40.26 -18.07 -7.85
CA PHE A 4 40.11 -18.56 -6.48
C PHE A 4 41.49 -18.70 -5.83
N CYS A 5 41.92 -17.71 -5.04
CA CYS A 5 43.18 -17.78 -4.33
C CYS A 5 43.06 -18.77 -3.17
N LYS A 6 43.67 -19.95 -3.29
CA LYS A 6 43.71 -21.00 -2.25
C LYS A 6 44.10 -20.45 -0.86
N HIS A 7 44.93 -19.41 -0.81
CA HIS A 7 45.35 -18.75 0.43
C HIS A 7 44.21 -18.07 1.19
N ARG A 8 43.24 -17.45 0.49
CA ARG A 8 42.07 -16.83 1.16
C ARG A 8 41.17 -17.89 1.79
N LYS A 9 40.93 -19.02 1.12
CA LYS A 9 40.19 -20.15 1.70
C LYS A 9 40.89 -20.74 2.92
N MET A 10 42.21 -20.92 2.86
CA MET A 10 43.01 -21.38 3.99
C MET A 10 42.92 -20.44 5.20
N LEU A 11 43.06 -19.13 4.97
CA LEU A 11 42.95 -18.12 6.03
C LEU A 11 41.54 -18.06 6.62
N SER A 12 40.49 -18.19 5.80
CA SER A 12 39.10 -18.28 6.28
C SER A 12 38.90 -19.49 7.20
N HIS A 13 39.47 -20.66 6.87
CA HIS A 13 39.40 -21.84 7.75
C HIS A 13 40.13 -21.65 9.10
N LEU A 14 41.27 -20.95 9.10
CA LEU A 14 42.00 -20.62 10.34
C LEU A 14 41.23 -19.64 11.25
N LEU A 15 40.36 -18.82 10.66
CA LEU A 15 39.56 -17.82 11.37
C LEU A 15 38.20 -18.35 11.86
N LEU A 16 37.73 -19.51 11.35
CA LEU A 16 36.45 -20.12 11.77
C LEU A 16 36.32 -20.29 13.30
N PRO A 17 37.36 -20.73 14.05
CA PRO A 17 37.26 -20.85 15.51
C PRO A 17 36.99 -19.53 16.23
N ASN A 18 37.40 -18.40 15.63
CA ASN A 18 37.24 -17.05 16.19
C ASN A 18 36.22 -16.21 15.42
N ILE A 19 35.34 -16.84 14.64
CA ILE A 19 34.46 -16.13 13.71
C ILE A 19 33.53 -15.14 14.41
N GLY A 20 33.13 -15.41 15.66
CA GLY A 20 32.33 -14.49 16.46
C GLY A 20 33.04 -13.18 16.78
N LEU A 21 34.34 -13.22 17.07
CA LEU A 21 35.15 -12.01 17.28
C LEU A 21 35.28 -11.22 15.97
N LEU A 22 35.58 -11.92 14.87
CA LEU A 22 35.69 -11.29 13.56
C LEU A 22 34.38 -10.62 13.13
N ILE A 23 33.23 -11.30 13.28
CA ILE A 23 31.93 -10.73 12.94
C ILE A 23 31.63 -9.51 13.80
N ASN A 24 31.90 -9.57 15.11
CA ASN A 24 31.71 -8.41 15.98
C ASN A 24 32.54 -7.20 15.54
N ASP A 25 33.81 -7.40 15.19
CA ASP A 25 34.69 -6.34 14.70
C ASP A 25 34.21 -5.78 13.37
N LEU A 26 33.78 -6.65 12.44
CA LEU A 26 33.22 -6.24 11.15
C LEU A 26 31.94 -5.42 11.30
N PHE A 27 31.11 -5.71 12.32
CA PHE A 27 29.87 -4.97 12.57
C PHE A 27 30.06 -3.67 13.38
N LEU A 28 31.27 -3.36 13.88
CA LEU A 28 31.50 -2.12 14.63
C LEU A 28 31.06 -0.84 13.88
N PRO A 29 31.34 -0.67 12.56
CA PRO A 29 30.84 0.47 11.81
C PRO A 29 29.31 0.50 11.73
N VAL A 30 28.68 -0.66 11.51
CA VAL A 30 27.22 -0.80 11.43
C VAL A 30 26.56 -0.44 12.78
N LYS A 31 27.12 -0.91 13.89
CA LYS A 31 26.63 -0.67 15.26
C LYS A 31 26.78 0.79 15.71
N LYS A 32 27.67 1.57 15.09
CA LYS A 32 27.88 3.00 15.39
C LYS A 32 26.87 3.92 14.69
N ILE A 33 26.06 3.39 13.77
CA ILE A 33 25.07 4.19 13.06
C ILE A 33 24.00 4.64 14.05
N THR A 34 23.80 5.95 14.13
CA THR A 34 22.76 6.57 14.96
C THR A 34 21.63 7.07 14.07
N LEU A 35 20.39 6.93 14.56
CA LEU A 35 19.23 7.40 13.82
C LEU A 35 19.19 8.93 13.80
N ASN A 36 19.19 9.51 12.60
CA ASN A 36 18.90 10.92 12.39
C ASN A 36 17.78 11.07 11.37
N GLN A 37 16.54 11.12 11.85
CA GLN A 37 15.34 11.20 11.00
C GLN A 37 15.22 12.51 10.20
N LYS A 38 15.99 13.55 10.53
CA LYS A 38 15.98 14.82 9.81
C LYS A 38 16.87 14.80 8.56
N CYS A 39 17.81 13.87 8.49
CA CYS A 39 18.73 13.76 7.37
C CYS A 39 18.14 12.80 6.33
N VAL A 40 17.89 13.31 5.13
CA VAL A 40 17.22 12.57 4.05
C VAL A 40 18.12 12.56 2.82
N GLU A 41 18.25 11.40 2.19
CA GLU A 41 18.97 11.17 0.93
C GLU A 41 18.01 10.39 0.02
N MET A 42 17.74 10.88 -1.20
CA MET A 42 16.81 10.25 -2.15
C MET A 42 15.41 9.98 -1.56
N ASN A 43 14.87 10.91 -0.75
CA ASN A 43 13.63 10.72 0.02
C ASN A 43 13.61 9.49 0.93
N LEU A 44 14.78 9.07 1.43
CA LEU A 44 14.95 8.03 2.45
C LEU A 44 15.68 8.61 3.66
N ILE A 45 15.36 8.14 4.86
CA ILE A 45 16.13 8.49 6.06
C ILE A 45 17.55 7.93 5.92
N SER A 46 18.55 8.82 5.89
CA SER A 46 19.92 8.48 5.49
C SER A 46 20.58 7.43 6.39
N SER A 47 20.21 7.35 7.67
CA SER A 47 20.69 6.31 8.58
C SER A 47 20.42 4.89 8.07
N PHE A 48 19.29 4.65 7.37
CA PHE A 48 18.99 3.33 6.81
C PHE A 48 19.79 3.04 5.54
N VAL A 49 20.01 4.06 4.69
CA VAL A 49 20.90 3.96 3.52
C VAL A 49 22.32 3.64 3.97
N GLN A 50 22.82 4.34 4.98
CA GLN A 50 24.13 4.09 5.58
C GLN A 50 24.21 2.69 6.18
N PHE A 51 23.15 2.22 6.85
CA PHE A 51 23.08 0.86 7.39
C PHE A 51 23.31 -0.19 6.30
N PHE A 52 22.57 -0.13 5.20
CA PHE A 52 22.73 -1.11 4.12
C PHE A 52 24.07 -0.98 3.38
N ARG A 53 24.62 0.23 3.28
CA ARG A 53 25.96 0.47 2.72
C ARG A 53 27.03 -0.24 3.54
N GLU A 54 27.04 -0.05 4.86
CA GLU A 54 28.01 -0.71 5.75
C GLU A 54 27.76 -2.22 5.84
N LEU A 55 26.50 -2.65 5.84
CA LEU A 55 26.16 -4.07 5.81
C LEU A 55 26.67 -4.75 4.52
N GLY A 56 26.62 -4.04 3.39
CA GLY A 56 27.20 -4.49 2.13
C GLY A 56 28.71 -4.73 2.22
N ASN A 57 29.44 -3.82 2.89
CA ASN A 57 30.88 -3.99 3.13
C ASN A 57 31.17 -5.27 3.94
N VAL A 58 30.39 -5.52 4.99
CA VAL A 58 30.50 -6.75 5.79
C VAL A 58 30.19 -7.99 4.96
N LEU A 59 29.10 -7.95 4.18
CA LEU A 59 28.68 -9.09 3.35
C LEU A 59 29.76 -9.51 2.34
N VAL A 60 30.48 -8.56 1.75
CA VAL A 60 31.60 -8.87 0.83
C VAL A 60 32.65 -9.73 1.53
N VAL A 61 32.99 -9.43 2.77
CA VAL A 61 33.96 -10.21 3.56
C VAL A 61 33.39 -11.57 3.93
N ILE A 62 32.15 -11.62 4.41
CA ILE A 62 31.48 -12.86 4.88
C ILE A 62 31.30 -13.88 3.75
N ARG A 63 31.00 -13.42 2.52
CA ARG A 63 30.85 -14.29 1.35
C ARG A 63 32.08 -15.17 1.07
N HIS A 64 33.26 -14.78 1.54
CA HIS A 64 34.49 -15.55 1.34
C HIS A 64 34.60 -16.82 2.21
N PHE A 65 33.82 -16.93 3.29
CA PHE A 65 33.93 -18.04 4.24
C PHE A 65 33.19 -19.31 3.79
N GLU A 66 32.24 -19.22 2.85
CA GLU A 66 31.46 -20.35 2.31
C GLU A 66 30.87 -21.29 3.39
N SER A 67 30.54 -20.77 4.57
CA SER A 67 30.05 -21.55 5.71
C SER A 67 28.68 -21.06 6.19
N ALA A 68 27.75 -21.99 6.40
CA ALA A 68 26.39 -21.70 6.84
C ALA A 68 26.35 -20.99 8.20
N SER A 69 27.10 -21.48 9.18
CA SER A 69 27.15 -20.90 10.54
C SER A 69 27.64 -19.45 10.55
N VAL A 70 28.53 -19.08 9.61
CA VAL A 70 29.02 -17.71 9.47
C VAL A 70 27.95 -16.79 8.87
N HIS A 71 27.19 -17.28 7.88
CA HIS A 71 26.10 -16.53 7.27
C HIS A 71 24.91 -16.39 8.24
N GLU A 72 24.62 -17.41 9.04
CA GLU A 72 23.62 -17.36 10.10
C GLU A 72 23.98 -16.29 11.15
N LEU A 73 25.24 -16.26 11.62
CA LEU A 73 25.67 -15.25 12.58
C LEU A 73 25.66 -13.84 11.98
N PHE A 74 26.06 -13.68 10.71
CA PHE A 74 25.93 -12.41 9.98
C PHE A 74 24.47 -11.94 9.91
N MET A 75 23.54 -12.82 9.50
CA MET A 75 22.13 -12.48 9.39
C MET A 75 21.50 -12.16 10.76
N TYR A 76 21.91 -12.88 11.80
CA TYR A 76 21.49 -12.62 13.18
C TYR A 76 21.90 -11.20 13.63
N GLU A 77 23.17 -10.83 13.46
CA GLU A 77 23.65 -9.49 13.82
C GLU A 77 22.99 -8.39 12.97
N ALA A 78 22.84 -8.60 11.66
CA ALA A 78 22.16 -7.67 10.77
C ALA A 78 20.71 -7.42 11.19
N ASN A 79 19.97 -8.50 11.46
CA ASN A 79 18.59 -8.45 11.94
C ASN A 79 18.50 -7.67 13.27
N ASN A 80 19.38 -7.96 14.23
CA ASN A 80 19.35 -7.31 15.54
C ASN A 80 19.62 -5.80 15.46
N VAL A 81 20.66 -5.40 14.72
CA VAL A 81 21.01 -3.98 14.57
C VAL A 81 19.91 -3.22 13.82
N LEU A 82 19.36 -3.81 12.75
CA LEU A 82 18.26 -3.19 12.01
C LEU A 82 16.98 -3.07 12.85
N CYS A 83 16.62 -4.12 13.61
CA CYS A 83 15.48 -4.06 14.52
C CYS A 83 15.66 -2.99 15.60
N ALA A 84 16.87 -2.83 16.15
CA ALA A 84 17.17 -1.77 17.11
C ALA A 84 17.03 -0.38 16.47
N LEU A 85 17.52 -0.21 15.24
CA LEU A 85 17.38 1.04 14.50
C LEU A 85 15.91 1.37 14.21
N LEU A 86 15.12 0.40 13.74
CA LEU A 86 13.68 0.55 13.53
C LEU A 86 12.94 0.87 14.83
N ALA A 87 13.30 0.23 15.95
CA ALA A 87 12.68 0.49 17.24
C ALA A 87 12.90 1.93 17.74
N SER A 88 13.98 2.59 17.30
CA SER A 88 14.28 3.98 17.64
C SER A 88 13.52 5.02 16.80
N VAL A 89 12.80 4.59 15.76
CA VAL A 89 12.04 5.48 14.88
C VAL A 89 10.84 6.07 15.61
N SER A 90 10.80 7.41 15.66
CA SER A 90 9.65 8.17 16.15
C SER A 90 8.75 8.60 14.98
N VAL A 91 7.44 8.45 15.12
CA VAL A 91 6.48 8.85 14.07
C VAL A 91 6.17 10.34 14.22
N THR A 92 6.35 11.10 13.15
CA THR A 92 6.05 12.53 13.11
C THR A 92 4.60 12.78 12.67
N TYR A 93 4.13 14.03 12.76
CA TYR A 93 2.80 14.44 12.28
C TYR A 93 2.86 15.32 11.03
N ASN A 94 4.02 15.39 10.37
CA ASN A 94 4.20 16.14 9.14
C ASN A 94 3.96 15.22 7.93
N TYR A 95 3.16 15.67 6.96
CA TYR A 95 2.81 14.87 5.78
C TYR A 95 4.04 14.42 4.96
N LYS A 96 4.96 15.33 4.66
CA LYS A 96 6.15 15.02 3.86
C LYS A 96 7.08 14.05 4.58
N ASP A 97 7.29 14.27 5.88
CA ASP A 97 8.13 13.39 6.70
C ASP A 97 7.51 11.98 6.78
N LEU A 98 6.18 11.88 6.89
CA LEU A 98 5.49 10.59 6.89
C LEU A 98 5.64 9.85 5.54
N LEU A 99 5.60 10.55 4.42
CA LEU A 99 5.86 9.96 3.10
C LEU A 99 7.29 9.43 3.00
N VAL A 100 8.29 10.23 3.43
CA VAL A 100 9.70 9.82 3.47
C VAL A 100 9.88 8.61 4.39
N MET A 101 9.22 8.59 5.54
CA MET A 101 9.23 7.44 6.44
C MET A 101 8.63 6.19 5.78
N LEU A 102 7.49 6.31 5.10
CA LEU A 102 6.87 5.20 4.38
C LEU A 102 7.78 4.66 3.27
N ASN A 103 8.40 5.56 2.51
CA ASN A 103 9.37 5.20 1.47
C ASN A 103 10.60 4.48 2.05
N THR A 104 11.10 4.98 3.18
CA THR A 104 12.19 4.34 3.92
C THR A 104 11.80 2.93 4.38
N LEU A 105 10.59 2.73 4.89
CA LEU A 105 10.12 1.42 5.34
C LEU A 105 10.02 0.42 4.18
N TYR A 106 9.49 0.85 3.02
CA TYR A 106 9.49 0.02 1.82
C TYR A 106 10.90 -0.35 1.39
N PHE A 107 11.81 0.63 1.31
CA PHE A 107 13.21 0.38 0.99
C PHE A 107 13.87 -0.61 1.97
N VAL A 108 13.62 -0.48 3.27
CA VAL A 108 14.17 -1.39 4.28
C VAL A 108 13.63 -2.80 4.10
N GLU A 109 12.32 -2.97 3.89
CA GLU A 109 11.72 -4.28 3.73
C GLU A 109 12.19 -4.98 2.45
N THR A 110 12.19 -4.29 1.30
CA THR A 110 12.63 -4.87 0.04
C THR A 110 14.11 -5.23 0.07
N THR A 111 14.97 -4.30 0.52
CA THR A 111 16.42 -4.54 0.56
C THR A 111 16.79 -5.67 1.54
N PHE A 112 16.11 -5.77 2.68
CA PHE A 112 16.37 -6.84 3.64
C PHE A 112 15.80 -8.19 3.19
N LEU A 113 14.68 -8.20 2.47
CA LEU A 113 14.14 -9.39 1.83
C LEU A 113 15.10 -9.91 0.76
N ASP A 114 15.62 -9.04 -0.11
CA ASP A 114 16.62 -9.39 -1.12
C ASP A 114 17.89 -9.98 -0.47
N LEU A 115 18.33 -9.41 0.65
CA LEU A 115 19.47 -9.96 1.42
C LEU A 115 19.17 -11.37 1.95
N THR A 116 17.96 -11.57 2.47
CA THR A 116 17.51 -12.86 3.02
C THR A 116 17.41 -13.91 1.91
N GLU A 117 16.86 -13.57 0.75
CA GLU A 117 16.79 -14.47 -0.40
C GLU A 117 18.18 -14.84 -0.91
N ASN A 118 19.09 -13.88 -1.00
CA ASN A 118 20.48 -14.11 -1.42
C ASN A 118 21.27 -15.00 -0.45
N THR A 119 20.88 -15.04 0.82
CA THR A 119 21.52 -15.86 1.87
C THR A 119 20.76 -17.16 2.17
N ARG A 120 19.57 -17.37 1.58
CA ARG A 120 18.69 -18.52 1.81
C ARG A 120 19.36 -19.87 1.58
N LYS A 121 20.27 -19.96 0.60
CA LYS A 121 21.05 -21.18 0.32
C LYS A 121 21.90 -21.66 1.49
N TRP A 122 22.13 -20.80 2.49
CA TRP A 122 22.87 -21.09 3.70
C TRP A 122 21.98 -21.45 4.90
N GLY A 123 20.66 -21.60 4.71
CA GLY A 123 19.73 -22.01 5.78
C GLY A 123 19.17 -20.87 6.64
N CYS A 124 19.51 -19.61 6.35
CA CYS A 124 19.06 -18.46 7.13
C CYS A 124 17.55 -18.19 6.92
N THR A 125 16.75 -18.17 8.00
CA THR A 125 15.28 -18.00 7.93
C THR A 125 14.69 -17.00 8.93
N SER A 126 15.44 -16.50 9.90
CA SER A 126 14.89 -15.58 10.91
C SER A 126 14.75 -14.16 10.35
N ASN A 127 13.54 -13.62 10.36
CA ASN A 127 13.24 -12.27 9.91
C ASN A 127 12.27 -11.59 10.88
N ASN A 128 12.81 -10.93 11.92
CA ASN A 128 12.01 -10.09 12.80
C ASN A 128 11.76 -8.70 12.19
N VAL A 129 12.57 -8.29 11.20
CA VAL A 129 12.51 -6.96 10.57
C VAL A 129 11.13 -6.68 9.99
N SER A 130 10.52 -7.62 9.26
CA SER A 130 9.18 -7.40 8.67
C SER A 130 8.10 -7.12 9.73
N ALA A 131 8.19 -7.73 10.92
CA ALA A 131 7.26 -7.44 12.01
C ALA A 131 7.41 -6.00 12.55
N TYR A 132 8.65 -5.51 12.67
CA TYR A 132 8.92 -4.11 13.06
C TYR A 132 8.48 -3.13 11.99
N VAL A 133 8.77 -3.42 10.71
CA VAL A 133 8.34 -2.60 9.57
C VAL A 133 6.83 -2.47 9.55
N ARG A 134 6.07 -3.57 9.55
CA ARG A 134 4.60 -3.55 9.52
C ARG A 134 3.99 -2.75 10.67
N LYS A 135 4.59 -2.84 11.87
CA LYS A 135 4.13 -2.09 13.05
C LYS A 135 4.32 -0.58 12.86
N LEU A 136 5.43 -0.15 12.27
CA LEU A 136 5.70 1.26 11.96
C LEU A 136 4.86 1.73 10.78
N GLU A 137 4.79 0.95 9.71
CA GLU A 137 4.00 1.20 8.51
C GLU A 137 2.56 1.51 8.88
N LYS A 138 1.91 0.65 9.69
CA LYS A 138 0.53 0.90 10.15
C LYS A 138 0.36 2.26 10.84
N LYS A 139 1.32 2.70 11.65
CA LYS A 139 1.25 4.00 12.33
C LYS A 139 1.43 5.15 11.34
N VAL A 140 2.37 4.99 10.41
CA VAL A 140 2.69 5.99 9.38
C VAL A 140 1.51 6.16 8.41
N THR A 141 0.95 5.06 7.90
CA THR A 141 -0.20 5.07 6.99
C THR A 141 -1.44 5.65 7.66
N THR A 142 -1.73 5.29 8.92
CA THR A 142 -2.82 5.90 9.70
C THR A 142 -2.62 7.42 9.85
N GLY A 143 -1.37 7.87 10.06
CA GLY A 143 -1.03 9.28 10.12
C GLY A 143 -1.30 10.00 8.80
N ILE A 144 -0.87 9.40 7.69
CA ILE A 144 -1.09 9.92 6.32
C ILE A 144 -2.59 10.01 6.03
N GLU A 145 -3.35 8.94 6.25
CA GLU A 145 -4.81 8.91 6.04
C GLU A 145 -5.53 10.02 6.81
N SER A 146 -5.14 10.25 8.07
CA SER A 146 -5.71 11.31 8.91
C SER A 146 -5.47 12.70 8.30
N ILE A 147 -4.26 12.96 7.82
CA ILE A 147 -3.91 14.24 7.19
C ILE A 147 -4.64 14.39 5.85
N LEU A 148 -4.61 13.37 4.99
CA LEU A 148 -5.30 13.37 3.70
C LEU A 148 -6.80 13.59 3.86
N LYS A 149 -7.43 13.02 4.89
CA LYS A 149 -8.83 13.26 5.21
C LYS A 149 -9.12 14.72 5.54
N VAL A 150 -8.21 15.40 6.25
CA VAL A 150 -8.33 16.83 6.54
C VAL A 150 -8.15 17.66 5.26
N ILE A 151 -7.13 17.33 4.45
CA ILE A 151 -6.87 18.00 3.17
C ILE A 151 -8.06 17.84 2.23
N PHE A 152 -8.55 16.61 2.02
CA PHE A 152 -9.69 16.30 1.17
C PHE A 152 -10.92 17.11 1.55
N ARG A 153 -11.26 17.20 2.85
CA ARG A 153 -12.40 18.01 3.32
C ARG A 153 -12.24 19.50 3.05
N ARG A 154 -11.00 20.01 3.02
CA ARG A 154 -10.70 21.43 2.76
C ARG A 154 -10.68 21.74 1.26
N SER A 155 -10.18 20.83 0.44
CA SER A 155 -9.99 21.03 -0.99
C SER A 155 -11.25 20.70 -1.79
N VAL A 156 -11.97 19.63 -1.43
CA VAL A 156 -13.09 19.08 -2.20
C VAL A 156 -14.41 19.39 -1.51
N LYS A 157 -14.85 20.64 -1.67
CA LYS A 157 -16.00 21.23 -0.96
C LYS A 157 -17.31 21.01 -1.70
N LYS A 158 -17.30 21.15 -3.04
CA LYS A 158 -18.52 21.03 -3.84
C LYS A 158 -19.12 19.64 -3.70
N LYS A 159 -20.45 19.57 -3.62
CA LYS A 159 -21.14 18.31 -3.36
C LYS A 159 -21.18 17.42 -4.61
N TYR A 160 -21.48 18.02 -5.76
CA TYR A 160 -21.75 17.28 -7.00
C TYR A 160 -20.84 17.66 -8.18
N THR A 161 -20.10 18.76 -8.07
CA THR A 161 -19.18 19.26 -9.13
C THR A 161 -17.76 19.41 -8.58
N PHE A 162 -17.13 18.29 -8.28
CA PHE A 162 -15.88 18.18 -7.52
C PHE A 162 -14.67 17.76 -8.36
N SER A 163 -14.82 17.37 -9.62
CA SER A 163 -13.76 16.82 -10.49
C SER A 163 -12.52 17.71 -10.48
N ASN A 164 -12.70 18.99 -10.82
CA ASN A 164 -11.64 20.00 -10.83
C ASN A 164 -10.99 20.21 -9.45
N GLU A 165 -11.79 20.24 -8.38
CA GLU A 165 -11.27 20.39 -7.00
C GLU A 165 -10.42 19.17 -6.59
N PHE A 166 -10.86 17.98 -6.98
CA PHE A 166 -10.16 16.72 -6.71
C PHE A 166 -8.87 16.61 -7.54
N ILE A 167 -8.92 16.95 -8.83
CA ILE A 167 -7.77 16.97 -9.74
C ILE A 167 -6.70 17.95 -9.22
N GLU A 168 -7.08 19.17 -8.84
CA GLU A 168 -6.12 20.14 -8.31
C GLU A 168 -5.51 19.69 -6.98
N MET A 169 -6.29 19.00 -6.14
CA MET A 169 -5.75 18.37 -4.93
C MET A 169 -4.75 17.25 -5.27
N LEU A 170 -5.06 16.38 -6.24
CA LEU A 170 -4.14 15.32 -6.69
C LEU A 170 -2.83 15.91 -7.21
N LYS A 171 -2.90 16.95 -8.05
CA LYS A 171 -1.72 17.66 -8.56
C LYS A 171 -0.84 18.18 -7.44
N LYS A 172 -1.46 18.83 -6.45
CA LYS A 172 -0.74 19.51 -5.37
C LYS A 172 -0.15 18.57 -4.33
N GLU A 173 -0.83 17.47 -4.01
CA GLU A 173 -0.50 16.64 -2.85
C GLU A 173 0.13 15.30 -3.24
N VAL A 174 -0.18 14.76 -4.42
CA VAL A 174 0.28 13.43 -4.88
C VAL A 174 1.22 13.54 -6.07
N LEU A 175 0.79 14.19 -7.16
CA LEU A 175 1.55 14.24 -8.41
C LEU A 175 2.75 15.21 -8.35
N VAL A 176 2.84 16.04 -7.30
CA VAL A 176 4.03 16.85 -7.02
C VAL A 176 5.22 16.01 -6.55
N LEU A 177 4.98 14.76 -6.13
CA LEU A 177 6.02 13.87 -5.64
C LEU A 177 6.84 13.31 -6.81
N ASP A 178 8.16 13.23 -6.64
CA ASP A 178 9.05 12.67 -7.64
C ASP A 178 8.85 11.15 -7.75
N ARG A 179 8.37 10.67 -8.89
CA ARG A 179 8.15 9.25 -9.19
C ARG A 179 9.44 8.43 -9.25
N ILE A 180 10.60 9.09 -9.43
CA ILE A 180 11.91 8.42 -9.41
C ILE A 180 12.32 8.11 -7.97
N GLU A 181 12.05 9.01 -7.02
CA GLU A 181 12.52 8.89 -5.65
C GLU A 181 11.54 8.15 -4.73
N PHE A 182 10.24 8.12 -5.06
CA PHE A 182 9.23 7.42 -4.28
C PHE A 182 8.83 6.08 -4.91
N ASN A 183 8.68 5.05 -4.07
CA ASN A 183 8.17 3.75 -4.50
C ASN A 183 6.73 3.85 -5.06
N GLU A 184 6.45 3.16 -6.16
CA GLU A 184 5.13 3.13 -6.83
C GLU A 184 3.98 2.73 -5.89
N SER A 185 4.25 1.84 -4.93
CA SER A 185 3.26 1.40 -3.93
C SER A 185 2.76 2.55 -3.05
N ILE A 186 3.56 3.61 -2.86
CA ILE A 186 3.12 4.81 -2.14
C ILE A 186 2.07 5.55 -2.94
N PHE A 187 2.28 5.73 -4.25
CA PHE A 187 1.29 6.36 -5.11
C PHE A 187 -0.01 5.57 -5.13
N HIS A 188 0.06 4.24 -5.26
CA HIS A 188 -1.11 3.38 -5.15
C HIS A 188 -1.88 3.59 -3.83
N PHE A 189 -1.18 3.57 -2.69
CA PHE A 189 -1.79 3.82 -1.38
C PHE A 189 -2.44 5.21 -1.28
N LEU A 190 -1.77 6.25 -1.78
CA LEU A 190 -2.29 7.62 -1.77
C LEU A 190 -3.56 7.75 -2.63
N PHE A 191 -3.53 7.22 -3.86
CA PHE A 191 -4.69 7.22 -4.73
C PHE A 191 -5.84 6.42 -4.12
N GLU A 192 -5.59 5.20 -3.65
CA GLU A 192 -6.62 4.35 -3.04
C GLU A 192 -7.27 5.04 -1.84
N THR A 193 -6.47 5.70 -1.00
CA THR A 193 -6.98 6.49 0.14
C THR A 193 -7.89 7.62 -0.32
N LEU A 194 -7.46 8.40 -1.33
CA LEU A 194 -8.22 9.56 -1.81
C LEU A 194 -9.49 9.15 -2.56
N PHE A 195 -9.44 8.11 -3.39
CA PHE A 195 -10.63 7.55 -4.03
C PHE A 195 -11.58 6.92 -3.02
N SER A 196 -11.07 6.29 -1.94
CA SER A 196 -11.91 5.80 -0.84
C SER A 196 -12.63 6.95 -0.12
N LEU A 197 -11.96 8.08 0.10
CA LEU A 197 -12.57 9.27 0.69
C LEU A 197 -13.63 9.87 -0.24
N LEU A 198 -13.35 9.92 -1.55
CA LEU A 198 -14.29 10.36 -2.56
C LEU A 198 -15.53 9.47 -2.61
N PHE A 199 -15.35 8.16 -2.67
CA PHE A 199 -16.44 7.19 -2.66
C PHE A 199 -17.26 7.28 -1.37
N SER A 200 -16.59 7.39 -0.22
CA SER A 200 -17.25 7.58 1.09
C SER A 200 -18.08 8.87 1.16
N LYS A 201 -17.72 9.90 0.38
CA LYS A 201 -18.52 11.12 0.25
C LYS A 201 -19.77 10.84 -0.60
N MET A 202 -19.63 10.12 -1.71
CA MET A 202 -20.72 9.79 -2.64
C MET A 202 -21.78 8.88 -2.03
N VAL A 203 -21.38 7.82 -1.31
CA VAL A 203 -22.31 6.84 -0.72
C VAL A 203 -23.29 7.47 0.29
N LYS A 204 -23.00 8.70 0.77
CA LYS A 204 -23.88 9.44 1.68
C LYS A 204 -25.00 10.20 0.96
N PHE A 205 -24.99 10.23 -0.36
CA PHE A 205 -26.00 10.95 -1.12
C PHE A 205 -27.29 10.13 -1.20
N LYS A 206 -28.41 10.85 -1.23
CA LYS A 206 -29.67 10.30 -1.69
C LYS A 206 -29.63 10.37 -3.21
N MET A 207 -29.68 9.21 -3.84
CA MET A 207 -29.43 9.02 -5.26
C MET A 207 -30.74 9.02 -6.03
N GLU A 208 -30.73 9.79 -7.11
CA GLU A 208 -31.70 9.77 -8.20
C GLU A 208 -30.94 9.65 -9.54
N PRO A 209 -31.59 9.21 -10.63
CA PRO A 209 -30.90 8.94 -11.90
C PRO A 209 -30.08 10.12 -12.44
N ARG A 210 -30.64 11.34 -12.41
CA ARG A 210 -29.94 12.55 -12.88
C ARG A 210 -28.69 12.85 -12.08
N LEU A 211 -28.75 12.67 -10.76
CA LEU A 211 -27.58 12.85 -9.91
C LEU A 211 -26.53 11.77 -10.19
N ALA A 212 -26.95 10.52 -10.41
CA ALA A 212 -26.04 9.44 -10.76
C ALA A 212 -25.31 9.70 -12.08
N GLU A 213 -26.02 10.18 -13.11
CA GLU A 213 -25.45 10.58 -14.40
C GLU A 213 -24.41 11.70 -14.22
N LEU A 214 -24.76 12.77 -13.49
CA LEU A 214 -23.82 13.85 -13.19
C LEU A 214 -22.55 13.36 -12.49
N LEU A 215 -22.70 12.48 -11.48
CA LEU A 215 -21.54 11.93 -10.76
C LEU A 215 -20.68 11.00 -11.63
N ILE A 216 -21.28 10.32 -12.61
CA ILE A 216 -20.53 9.53 -13.60
C ILE A 216 -19.68 10.44 -14.48
N GLU A 217 -20.22 11.58 -14.93
CA GLU A 217 -19.46 12.57 -15.70
C GLU A 217 -18.26 13.09 -14.90
N GLU A 218 -18.47 13.44 -13.63
CA GLU A 218 -17.40 13.92 -12.74
C GLU A 218 -16.28 12.89 -12.51
N ILE A 219 -16.63 11.61 -12.39
CA ILE A 219 -15.65 10.52 -12.30
C ILE A 219 -14.97 10.29 -13.64
N GLY A 220 -15.71 10.43 -14.75
CA GLY A 220 -15.17 10.35 -16.10
C GLY A 220 -14.10 11.40 -16.36
N GLU A 221 -14.32 12.64 -15.92
CA GLU A 221 -13.32 13.72 -16.01
C GLU A 221 -12.04 13.38 -15.23
N ILE A 222 -12.17 12.83 -14.03
CA ILE A 222 -11.01 12.39 -13.22
C ILE A 222 -10.28 11.23 -13.90
N ARG A 223 -11.02 10.27 -14.47
CA ARG A 223 -10.46 9.12 -15.20
C ARG A 223 -9.65 9.60 -16.40
N LEU A 224 -10.22 10.47 -17.24
CA LEU A 224 -9.54 11.03 -18.42
C LEU A 224 -8.28 11.80 -18.03
N PHE A 225 -8.32 12.59 -16.95
CA PHE A 225 -7.15 13.29 -16.46
C PHE A 225 -6.01 12.34 -16.05
N LEU A 226 -6.33 11.17 -15.50
CA LEU A 226 -5.34 10.19 -15.02
C LEU A 226 -4.91 9.18 -16.08
N GLU A 227 -5.56 9.12 -17.24
CA GLU A 227 -5.40 8.00 -18.20
C GLU A 227 -3.96 7.85 -18.72
N GLU A 228 -3.27 8.95 -19.00
CA GLU A 228 -1.90 8.94 -19.50
C GLU A 228 -0.89 8.50 -18.43
N ASP A 229 -1.09 8.99 -17.21
CA ASP A 229 -0.14 8.89 -16.11
C ASP A 229 -0.40 7.68 -15.20
N TRP A 230 -1.64 7.21 -15.16
CA TRP A 230 -2.17 6.18 -14.27
C TRP A 230 -3.38 5.47 -14.91
N PRO A 231 -3.18 4.61 -15.93
CA PRO A 231 -4.26 4.08 -16.78
C PRO A 231 -5.30 3.21 -16.06
N LYS A 232 -4.97 2.74 -14.84
CA LYS A 232 -5.90 2.00 -13.99
C LYS A 232 -5.96 2.64 -12.60
N PRO A 233 -6.66 3.78 -12.43
CA PRO A 233 -6.81 4.40 -11.12
C PRO A 233 -7.57 3.46 -10.18
N PRO A 234 -7.13 3.32 -8.93
CA PRO A 234 -7.80 2.43 -7.98
C PRO A 234 -9.23 2.89 -7.73
N LEU A 235 -10.14 1.92 -7.56
CA LEU A 235 -11.55 2.10 -7.19
C LEU A 235 -12.44 2.85 -8.20
N ILE A 236 -11.92 3.45 -9.28
CA ILE A 236 -12.77 4.16 -10.26
C ILE A 236 -13.85 3.24 -10.84
N ASP A 237 -13.48 2.03 -11.28
CA ASP A 237 -14.45 1.08 -11.84
C ASP A 237 -15.52 0.66 -10.83
N VAL A 238 -15.15 0.58 -9.54
CA VAL A 238 -16.08 0.29 -8.44
C VAL A 238 -17.05 1.45 -8.24
N ILE A 239 -16.56 2.69 -8.25
CA ILE A 239 -17.38 3.90 -8.13
C ILE A 239 -18.37 3.99 -9.29
N GLU A 240 -17.91 3.77 -10.52
CA GLU A 240 -18.80 3.78 -11.68
C GLU A 240 -19.85 2.68 -11.63
N SER A 241 -19.46 1.47 -11.23
CA SER A 241 -20.39 0.35 -11.09
C SER A 241 -21.47 0.66 -10.04
N TYR A 242 -21.09 1.30 -8.92
CA TYR A 242 -22.02 1.81 -7.92
C TYR A 242 -23.00 2.83 -8.50
N LEU A 243 -22.50 3.84 -9.23
CA LEU A 243 -23.34 4.91 -9.79
C LEU A 243 -24.27 4.40 -10.90
N LYS A 244 -23.80 3.49 -11.76
CA LYS A 244 -24.60 2.89 -12.85
C LYS A 244 -25.87 2.19 -12.35
N ILE A 245 -25.86 1.66 -11.13
CA ILE A 245 -27.05 1.05 -10.51
C ILE A 245 -28.17 2.10 -10.36
N PHE A 246 -27.84 3.34 -10.01
CA PHE A 246 -28.81 4.41 -9.74
C PHE A 246 -29.31 5.13 -10.99
N VAL A 247 -28.66 4.94 -12.14
CA VAL A 247 -29.15 5.41 -13.44
C VAL A 247 -30.45 4.68 -13.82
N CYS A 248 -30.62 3.43 -13.39
CA CYS A 248 -31.85 2.68 -13.61
C CYS A 248 -33.00 3.23 -12.74
N THR A 249 -34.11 3.62 -13.38
CA THR A 249 -35.31 4.09 -12.68
C THR A 249 -35.95 2.99 -11.84
N THR A 250 -36.46 3.34 -10.65
CA THR A 250 -37.23 2.43 -9.78
C THR A 250 -38.69 2.25 -10.22
N ASP A 251 -39.09 2.91 -11.32
CA ASP A 251 -40.44 2.83 -11.89
C ASP A 251 -40.82 1.41 -12.30
N ASN A 252 -39.85 0.64 -12.79
CA ASN A 252 -40.02 -0.77 -13.06
C ASN A 252 -39.15 -1.62 -12.13
N ILE A 253 -39.78 -2.11 -11.08
CA ILE A 253 -39.16 -2.85 -9.97
C ILE A 253 -38.40 -4.08 -10.47
N ARG A 254 -38.98 -4.84 -11.41
CA ARG A 254 -38.34 -6.04 -11.96
C ARG A 254 -37.08 -5.68 -12.72
N VAL A 255 -37.16 -4.67 -13.58
CA VAL A 255 -36.03 -4.20 -14.38
C VAL A 255 -34.92 -3.67 -13.48
N PHE A 256 -35.25 -2.84 -12.48
CA PHE A 256 -34.26 -2.33 -11.53
C PHE A 256 -33.50 -3.47 -10.83
N VAL A 257 -34.22 -4.47 -10.30
CA VAL A 257 -33.60 -5.61 -9.62
C VAL A 257 -32.74 -6.45 -10.58
N THR A 258 -33.18 -6.65 -11.82
CA THR A 258 -32.40 -7.34 -12.84
C THR A 258 -31.13 -6.57 -13.21
N CYS A 259 -31.24 -5.26 -13.43
CA CYS A 259 -30.08 -4.38 -13.70
C CYS A 259 -29.11 -4.37 -12.52
N PHE A 260 -29.60 -4.29 -11.29
CA PHE A 260 -28.77 -4.41 -10.10
C PHE A 260 -27.99 -5.74 -10.10
N ASN A 261 -28.67 -6.88 -10.29
CA ASN A 261 -28.01 -8.19 -10.30
C ASN A 261 -26.93 -8.31 -11.38
N GLN A 262 -27.12 -7.67 -12.54
CA GLN A 262 -26.17 -7.68 -13.65
C GLN A 262 -24.98 -6.73 -13.43
N LEU A 263 -25.22 -5.55 -12.87
CA LEU A 263 -24.20 -4.50 -12.70
C LEU A 263 -23.39 -4.65 -11.41
N ASN A 264 -23.99 -5.23 -10.37
CA ASN A 264 -23.41 -5.28 -9.03
C ASN A 264 -22.22 -6.23 -8.90
N ASN A 265 -22.17 -7.33 -9.66
CA ASN A 265 -21.12 -8.36 -9.56
C ASN A 265 -20.80 -8.80 -8.11
N ASN A 266 -21.82 -8.83 -7.23
CA ASN A 266 -21.71 -9.11 -5.79
C ASN A 266 -20.83 -8.13 -4.98
N LEU A 267 -20.63 -6.89 -5.46
CA LEU A 267 -19.82 -5.87 -4.78
C LEU A 267 -20.59 -5.14 -3.67
N PHE A 268 -21.87 -4.85 -3.87
CA PHE A 268 -22.70 -4.07 -2.95
C PHE A 268 -23.87 -4.89 -2.42
N ASP A 269 -24.19 -4.67 -1.14
CA ASP A 269 -25.41 -5.20 -0.54
C ASP A 269 -26.62 -4.43 -1.10
N PHE A 270 -27.64 -5.17 -1.57
CA PHE A 270 -28.87 -4.60 -2.07
C PHE A 270 -29.56 -3.69 -1.04
N LYS A 271 -29.45 -4.01 0.26
CA LYS A 271 -30.00 -3.16 1.33
C LYS A 271 -29.36 -1.77 1.35
N ASN A 272 -28.05 -1.70 1.16
CA ASN A 272 -27.33 -0.43 1.12
C ASN A 272 -27.73 0.39 -0.11
N ILE A 273 -27.99 -0.27 -1.25
CA ILE A 273 -28.47 0.39 -2.47
C ILE A 273 -29.85 1.01 -2.27
N ILE A 274 -30.82 0.26 -1.73
CA ILE A 274 -32.18 0.78 -1.54
C ILE A 274 -32.24 1.89 -0.47
N GLU A 275 -31.36 1.85 0.52
CA GLU A 275 -31.25 2.90 1.54
C GLU A 275 -30.64 4.19 0.96
N ALA A 276 -29.82 4.08 -0.08
CA ALA A 276 -29.24 5.21 -0.78
C ALA A 276 -30.21 5.85 -1.78
N LEU A 277 -31.32 5.22 -2.17
CA LEU A 277 -32.33 5.82 -3.04
C LEU A 277 -32.99 7.04 -2.37
N GLU A 278 -33.25 8.08 -3.16
CA GLU A 278 -34.01 9.25 -2.71
C GLU A 278 -35.49 8.91 -2.49
N ASP A 279 -36.14 8.24 -3.46
CA ASP A 279 -37.51 7.76 -3.30
C ASP A 279 -37.55 6.40 -2.59
N SER A 280 -37.98 6.42 -1.33
CA SER A 280 -38.14 5.22 -0.49
C SER A 280 -39.49 4.50 -0.64
N SER A 281 -40.43 5.07 -1.41
CA SER A 281 -41.82 4.60 -1.48
C SER A 281 -41.96 3.14 -1.93
N ARG A 282 -41.06 2.69 -2.81
CA ARG A 282 -41.07 1.34 -3.40
C ARG A 282 -40.08 0.36 -2.78
N ASN A 283 -39.35 0.75 -1.73
CA ASN A 283 -38.29 -0.07 -1.13
C ASN A 283 -38.76 -1.46 -0.70
N LYS A 284 -39.96 -1.57 -0.10
CA LYS A 284 -40.53 -2.87 0.29
C LYS A 284 -40.78 -3.79 -0.90
N GLN A 285 -41.19 -3.23 -2.04
CA GLN A 285 -41.48 -3.99 -3.24
C GLN A 285 -40.17 -4.42 -3.93
N LEU A 286 -39.16 -3.55 -3.95
CA LEU A 286 -37.81 -3.85 -4.43
C LEU A 286 -37.17 -5.01 -3.66
N VAL A 287 -37.23 -5.01 -2.32
CA VAL A 287 -36.71 -6.11 -1.48
C VAL A 287 -37.41 -7.44 -1.80
N ARG A 288 -38.73 -7.43 -1.92
CA ARG A 288 -39.50 -8.65 -2.23
C ARG A 288 -39.11 -9.21 -3.59
N GLU A 289 -38.97 -8.36 -4.60
CA GLU A 289 -38.59 -8.80 -5.94
C GLU A 289 -37.15 -9.34 -5.98
N TYR A 290 -36.23 -8.69 -5.27
CA TYR A 290 -34.85 -9.18 -5.14
C TYR A 290 -34.79 -10.59 -4.53
N GLU A 291 -35.47 -10.81 -3.40
CA GLU A 291 -35.54 -12.14 -2.77
C GLU A 291 -36.22 -13.18 -3.67
N ASN A 292 -37.26 -12.78 -4.42
CA ASN A 292 -37.92 -13.66 -5.38
C ASN A 292 -36.96 -14.12 -6.48
N GLN A 293 -36.14 -13.21 -7.03
CA GLN A 293 -35.17 -13.54 -8.09
C GLN A 293 -34.02 -14.39 -7.54
N LYS A 294 -33.52 -14.08 -6.35
CA LYS A 294 -32.48 -14.88 -5.67
C LYS A 294 -32.93 -16.31 -5.38
N ASN A 295 -34.15 -16.49 -4.88
CA ASN A 295 -34.74 -17.80 -4.62
C ASN A 295 -35.01 -18.62 -5.89
N LYS A 296 -35.26 -17.95 -7.04
CA LYS A 296 -35.36 -18.63 -8.33
C LYS A 296 -34.00 -19.19 -8.75
N ILE A 297 -32.93 -18.41 -8.63
CA ILE A 297 -31.56 -18.85 -8.99
C ILE A 297 -31.16 -20.09 -8.16
N ILE A 298 -31.35 -20.05 -6.84
CA ILE A 298 -31.03 -21.16 -5.93
C ILE A 298 -31.82 -22.44 -6.28
N LYS A 299 -33.10 -22.31 -6.65
CA LYS A 299 -33.92 -23.45 -7.10
C LYS A 299 -33.49 -24.07 -8.43
N TYR A 300 -32.80 -23.32 -9.30
CA TYR A 300 -32.27 -23.84 -10.55
C TYR A 300 -30.91 -24.54 -10.36
N GLU A 301 -30.08 -24.06 -9.45
CA GLU A 301 -28.78 -24.66 -9.13
C GLU A 301 -28.92 -25.96 -8.32
N SER A 302 -29.92 -26.04 -7.43
CA SER A 302 -30.23 -27.24 -6.63
C SER A 302 -30.95 -28.37 -7.41
N ARG A 303 -31.22 -28.16 -8.70
CA ARG A 303 -31.86 -29.13 -9.60
C ARG A 303 -30.92 -29.64 -10.72
N LYS A 304 -29.66 -29.22 -10.70
CA LYS A 304 -28.56 -29.78 -11.50
C LYS A 304 -27.71 -30.68 -10.63
#